data_AF-R4G0E9-F1
#
_entry.id   AF-R4G0E9-F1
#
_cell.length_a   1.000
_cell.length_b   1.000
_cell.length_c   1.000
_cell.angle_alpha   90.00
_cell.angle_beta   90.00
_cell.angle_gamma   90.00
#
_symmetry.space_group_name_H-M   'P 1'
#
loop_
_entity.id
_entity.type
_entity.pdbx_description
1 polymer ?
#
loop_
_entity_poly.entity_id
_entity_poly.type
_entity_poly.pdbx_seq_one_letter_code
_entity_poly.pdbx_strand_id
1 'polypeptide(L)'
;MRMATRQSMDEFLQHCEDVLRYAKEQYTEASKLEHYNDTEYVKAQQMLEHAVTDLAHFSLSCNAQQREQLHRMRLQLEQLQNDMILLRH
;
A
#
# COMPACT_ATOMS: atom_id res chain seq x y z
N MET A 1 -27.97 -0.23 7.75
CA MET A 1 -26.73 -1.03 7.66
C MET A 1 -25.62 -0.37 6.80
N ARG A 2 -25.56 0.98 6.67
CA ARG A 2 -24.57 1.68 5.80
C ARG A 2 -23.42 2.39 6.54
N MET A 3 -23.44 2.44 7.88
CA MET A 3 -22.41 3.10 8.68
C MET A 3 -21.15 2.26 8.84
N ALA A 4 -21.30 0.94 9.06
CA ALA A 4 -20.17 0.03 9.23
C ALA A 4 -19.25 -0.02 8.00
N THR A 5 -19.80 -0.13 6.79
CA THR A 5 -19.00 -0.22 5.56
C THR A 5 -18.29 1.07 5.17
N ARG A 6 -18.78 2.23 5.61
CA ARG A 6 -18.10 3.50 5.37
C ARG A 6 -16.93 3.70 6.33
N GLN A 7 -17.14 3.45 7.62
CA GLN A 7 -16.08 3.57 8.62
C GLN A 7 -14.95 2.58 8.35
N SER A 8 -15.26 1.31 8.06
CA SER A 8 -14.24 0.31 7.71
C SER A 8 -13.47 0.68 6.43
N MET A 9 -14.07 1.45 5.53
CA MET A 9 -13.39 1.90 4.31
C MET A 9 -12.44 3.07 4.58
N ASP A 10 -12.86 4.04 5.39
CA ASP A 10 -11.99 5.15 5.79
C ASP A 10 -10.79 4.62 6.60
N GLU A 11 -11.03 3.66 7.52
CA GLU A 11 -9.98 2.96 8.27
C GLU A 11 -9.01 2.20 7.36
N PHE A 12 -9.55 1.50 6.35
CA PHE A 12 -8.74 0.75 5.40
C PHE A 12 -7.89 1.66 4.49
N LEU A 13 -8.46 2.77 4.02
CA LEU A 13 -7.72 3.76 3.24
C LEU A 13 -6.61 4.41 4.08
N GLN A 14 -6.90 4.74 5.34
CA GLN A 14 -5.88 5.26 6.26
C GLN A 14 -4.74 4.25 6.46
N HIS A 15 -5.07 2.97 6.61
CA HIS A 15 -4.08 1.91 6.69
C HIS A 15 -3.19 1.85 5.44
N CYS A 16 -3.79 1.94 4.24
CA CYS A 16 -3.04 1.96 2.99
C CYS A 16 -2.09 3.17 2.91
N GLU A 17 -2.53 4.35 3.35
CA GLU A 17 -1.69 5.55 3.42
C GLU A 17 -0.51 5.38 4.37
N ASP A 18 -0.74 4.75 5.52
CA ASP A 18 0.32 4.46 6.50
C ASP A 18 1.36 3.49 5.93
N VAL A 19 0.90 2.42 5.26
CA VAL A 19 1.77 1.46 4.54
C VAL A 19 2.58 2.18 3.47
N LEU A 20 1.94 3.02 2.65
CA LEU A 20 2.59 3.78 1.58
C LEU A 20 3.67 4.72 2.13
N ARG A 21 3.38 5.42 3.22
CA ARG A 21 4.34 6.33 3.88
C ARG A 21 5.54 5.57 4.41
N TYR A 22 5.31 4.49 5.16
CA TYR A 22 6.38 3.67 5.71
C TYR A 22 7.25 3.07 4.60
N ALA A 23 6.64 2.54 3.53
CA ALA A 23 7.39 1.98 2.41
C ALA A 23 8.20 3.05 1.64
N LYS A 24 7.69 4.28 1.50
CA LYS A 24 8.45 5.40 0.92
C LYS A 24 9.66 5.78 1.75
N GLU A 25 9.54 5.76 3.08
CA GLU A 25 10.66 5.99 3.99
C GLU A 25 11.72 4.89 3.79
N GLN A 26 11.34 3.61 3.78
CA GLN A 26 12.28 2.51 3.57
C GLN A 26 12.93 2.56 2.18
N TYR A 27 12.19 2.90 1.12
CA TYR A 27 12.74 3.12 -0.22
C TYR A 27 13.77 4.25 -0.25
N THR A 28 13.43 5.38 0.36
CA THR A 28 14.32 6.55 0.42
C THR A 28 15.61 6.22 1.18
N GLU A 29 15.52 5.46 2.26
CA GLU A 29 16.70 5.10 3.03
C GLU A 29 17.54 4.01 2.35
N ALA A 30 16.92 3.01 1.71
CA ALA A 30 17.62 2.01 0.92
C ALA A 30 18.32 2.60 -0.30
N SER A 31 17.74 3.61 -0.96
CA SER A 31 18.37 4.26 -2.13
C SER A 31 19.61 5.08 -1.79
N LYS A 32 19.82 5.43 -0.51
CA LYS A 32 20.98 6.20 -0.03
C LYS A 32 22.15 5.34 0.40
N LEU A 33 21.93 4.06 0.71
CA LEU A 33 22.90 3.19 1.39
C LEU A 33 22.99 1.85 0.66
N GLU A 34 24.17 1.52 0.12
CA GLU A 34 24.42 0.29 -0.67
C GLU A 34 24.06 -1.03 0.04
N HIS A 35 23.99 -1.03 1.37
CA HIS A 35 23.64 -2.20 2.18
C HIS A 35 22.67 -1.79 3.31
N TYR A 36 21.40 -1.62 2.95
CA TYR A 36 20.37 -1.24 3.90
C TYR A 36 19.83 -2.41 4.73
N ASN A 37 19.11 -2.07 5.79
CA ASN A 37 18.36 -2.94 6.68
C ASN A 37 17.35 -3.80 5.88
N ASP A 38 17.82 -4.93 5.35
CA ASP A 38 17.04 -5.86 4.51
C ASP A 38 15.70 -6.22 5.17
N THR A 39 15.66 -6.32 6.50
CA THR A 39 14.47 -6.69 7.25
C THR A 39 13.32 -5.69 7.11
N GLU A 40 13.56 -4.40 7.37
CA GLU A 40 12.49 -3.38 7.31
C GLU A 40 12.08 -3.10 5.86
N TYR A 41 13.02 -3.21 4.92
CA TYR A 41 12.72 -3.10 3.51
C TYR A 41 11.84 -4.25 3.00
N VAL A 42 12.20 -5.50 3.32
CA VAL A 42 11.40 -6.69 3.00
C VAL A 42 10.03 -6.60 3.67
N LYS A 43 9.96 -6.14 4.92
CA LYS A 43 8.70 -5.92 5.62
C LYS A 43 7.83 -4.88 4.91
N ALA A 44 8.40 -3.77 4.46
CA ALA A 44 7.68 -2.77 3.67
C ALA A 44 7.15 -3.36 2.35
N GLN A 45 7.93 -4.19 1.65
CA GLN A 45 7.46 -4.89 0.44
C GLN A 45 6.29 -5.84 0.73
N GLN A 46 6.35 -6.59 1.83
CA GLN A 46 5.27 -7.47 2.27
C GLN A 46 4.00 -6.67 2.63
N MET A 47 4.15 -5.56 3.36
CA MET A 47 3.01 -4.70 3.71
C MET A 47 2.33 -4.13 2.46
N LEU A 48 3.10 -3.73 1.44
CA LEU A 48 2.55 -3.30 0.15
C LEU A 48 1.77 -4.42 -0.54
N GLU A 49 2.31 -5.63 -0.57
CA GLU A 49 1.66 -6.80 -1.17
C GLU A 49 0.33 -7.14 -0.48
N HIS A 50 0.32 -7.14 0.85
CA HIS A 50 -0.88 -7.37 1.67
C HIS A 50 -1.93 -6.29 1.39
N ALA A 51 -1.55 -5.01 1.39
CA ALA A 51 -2.48 -3.91 1.14
C ALA A 51 -3.12 -3.99 -0.27
N VAL A 52 -2.34 -4.34 -1.30
CA VAL A 52 -2.85 -4.55 -2.67
C VAL A 52 -3.84 -5.72 -2.73
N THR A 53 -3.54 -6.82 -2.03
CA THR A 53 -4.42 -7.99 -1.96
C THR A 53 -5.74 -7.66 -1.26
N ASP A 54 -5.68 -6.98 -0.12
CA ASP A 54 -6.86 -6.58 0.65
C ASP A 54 -7.72 -5.58 -0.13
N LEU A 55 -7.11 -4.67 -0.88
CA LEU A 55 -7.78 -3.74 -1.78
C LEU A 55 -8.65 -4.45 -2.81
N ALA A 56 -8.12 -5.54 -3.40
CA ALA A 56 -8.85 -6.33 -4.39
C ALA A 56 -10.11 -6.95 -3.76
N HIS A 57 -10.00 -7.50 -2.56
CA HIS A 57 -11.14 -8.03 -1.80
C HIS A 57 -12.17 -6.96 -1.43
N PHE A 58 -11.72 -5.81 -0.92
CA PHE A 58 -12.60 -4.72 -0.49
C PHE A 58 -13.38 -4.10 -1.65
N SER A 59 -12.77 -4.05 -2.84
CA SER A 59 -13.38 -3.45 -4.04
C SER A 59 -14.71 -4.11 -4.44
N LEU A 60 -14.92 -5.38 -4.11
CA LEU A 60 -16.12 -6.15 -4.43
C LEU A 60 -17.38 -5.64 -3.72
N SER A 61 -17.22 -5.07 -2.51
CA SER A 61 -18.31 -4.56 -1.69
C SER A 61 -18.58 -3.06 -1.87
N CYS A 62 -17.79 -2.39 -2.71
CA CYS A 62 -17.80 -0.94 -2.87
C CYS A 62 -18.75 -0.45 -3.97
N ASN A 63 -19.26 0.77 -3.80
CA ASN A 63 -19.95 1.50 -4.87
C ASN A 63 -18.95 2.10 -5.88
N ALA A 64 -19.44 2.72 -6.97
CA ALA A 64 -18.60 3.25 -8.03
C ALA A 64 -17.56 4.29 -7.56
N GLN A 65 -17.97 5.24 -6.71
CA GLN A 65 -17.07 6.28 -6.18
C GLN A 65 -15.98 5.66 -5.28
N GLN A 66 -16.37 4.72 -4.44
CA GLN A 66 -15.47 3.99 -3.54
C GLN A 66 -14.46 3.14 -4.33
N ARG A 67 -14.92 2.46 -5.40
CA ARG A 67 -14.03 1.70 -6.29
C ARG A 67 -12.99 2.57 -6.96
N GLU A 68 -13.35 3.77 -7.38
CA GLU A 68 -12.41 4.71 -7.99
C GLU A 68 -11.33 5.17 -6.99
N GLN A 69 -11.72 5.45 -5.75
CA GLN A 69 -10.78 5.77 -4.66
C GLN A 69 -9.81 4.61 -4.40
N LEU A 70 -10.32 3.38 -4.26
CA LEU A 70 -9.49 2.18 -4.06
C LEU A 70 -8.60 1.90 -5.27
N HIS A 71 -9.09 2.14 -6.49
CA HIS A 71 -8.29 1.97 -7.69
C HIS A 71 -7.09 2.91 -7.72
N ARG A 72 -7.28 4.19 -7.37
CA ARG A 72 -6.17 5.15 -7.27
C ARG A 72 -5.15 4.73 -6.20
N MET A 73 -5.63 4.30 -5.03
CA MET A 73 -4.75 3.82 -3.96
C MET A 73 -3.94 2.59 -4.42
N ARG A 74 -4.60 1.64 -5.11
CA ARG A 74 -3.93 0.46 -5.66
C ARG A 74 -2.79 0.83 -6.61
N LEU A 75 -3.02 1.76 -7.54
CA LEU A 75 -1.98 2.21 -8.47
C LEU A 75 -0.78 2.82 -7.73
N GLN A 76 -1.01 3.56 -6.64
CA GLN A 76 0.08 4.15 -5.84
C GLN A 76 0.91 3.08 -5.12
N LEU A 77 0.26 2.07 -4.53
CA LEU A 77 0.93 0.97 -3.86
C LEU A 77 1.71 0.09 -4.85
N GLU A 78 1.10 -0.27 -5.98
CA GLU A 78 1.72 -1.06 -7.05
C GLU A 78 2.93 -0.33 -7.66
N GLN A 79 2.83 0.99 -7.89
CA GLN A 79 3.96 1.77 -8.41
C GLN A 79 5.15 1.71 -7.44
N LEU A 80 4.92 1.99 -6.16
CA LEU A 80 5.99 1.99 -5.16
C LEU A 80 6.59 0.59 -4.96
N GLN A 81 5.76 -0.45 -4.98
CA GLN A 81 6.23 -1.83 -4.88
C GLN A 81 7.17 -2.18 -6.05
N ASN A 82 6.80 -1.78 -7.27
CA ASN A 82 7.66 -1.96 -8.44
C ASN A 82 8.97 -1.19 -8.31
N ASP A 83 8.92 0.08 -7.90
CA ASP A 83 10.12 0.89 -7.68
C ASP A 83 11.05 0.23 -6.64
N MET A 84 10.48 -0.33 -5.57
CA MET A 84 11.23 -1.05 -4.55
C MET A 84 11.85 -2.37 -5.06
N ILE A 85 11.17 -3.11 -5.92
CA ILE A 85 11.72 -4.32 -6.54
C ILE A 85 12.90 -3.95 -7.44
N LEU A 86 12.76 -2.88 -8.23
CA LEU A 86 13.79 -2.43 -9.17
C LEU A 86 15.04 -1.88 -8.47
N LEU A 87 14.91 -1.21 -7.33
CA LEU A 87 16.07 -0.71 -6.58
C LEU A 87 17.02 -1.82 -6.08
N ARG A 88 16.51 -3.05 -5.93
CA ARG A 88 17.25 -4.20 -5.40
C ARG A 88 17.91 -5.06 -6.51
N HIS A 89 17.79 -4.67 -7.78
CA HIS A 89 18.38 -5.36 -8.94
C HIS A 89 19.32 -4.45 -9.70
#